data_AF-A0A0B3SJC1-F1
#
_entry.id   AF-A0A0B3SJC1-F1
#
_cell.length_a   1.000
_cell.length_b   1.000
_cell.length_c   1.000
_cell.angle_alpha   90.00
_cell.angle_beta   90.00
_cell.angle_gamma   90.00
#
_symmetry.space_group_name_H-M   'P 1'
#
loop_
_entity.id
_entity.type
_entity.pdbx_description
1 polymer ?
#
loop_
_entity_poly.entity_id
_entity_poly.type
_entity_poly.pdbx_seq_one_letter_code
_entity_poly.pdbx_strand_id
1 'polypeptide(L)'
;MRMTLKYVAEDTDRHGNVRLYYRRNGRKVRLRGPVGSPEFLTDYRRAAARPKESRKKSPPKPGVLRKDSLHWLCAQYYKSTTFAELGAGTQKTRRSILERFCQRKGNGSIDLYDADAPHTC
;
A
#
# COMPACT_ATOMS: atom_id res chain seq x y z
N MET A 1 18.77 -33.78 15.23
CA MET A 1 18.08 -32.54 15.65
C MET A 1 17.64 -31.79 14.38
N ARG A 2 16.35 -31.80 14.03
CA ARG A 2 15.85 -31.11 12.81
C ARG A 2 15.55 -29.65 13.15
N MET A 3 16.41 -28.74 12.72
CA MET A 3 16.13 -27.30 12.82
C MET A 3 15.08 -26.94 11.76
N THR A 4 13.81 -26.86 12.14
CA THR A 4 12.74 -26.39 11.26
C THR A 4 12.83 -24.87 11.11
N LEU A 5 13.64 -24.41 10.16
CA LEU A 5 13.79 -23.00 9.83
C LEU A 5 12.58 -22.53 9.02
N LYS A 6 11.79 -21.62 9.61
CA LYS A 6 10.57 -21.11 8.97
C LYS A 6 10.92 -20.27 7.74
N TYR A 7 10.12 -20.42 6.68
CA TYR A 7 10.22 -19.65 5.44
C TYR A 7 11.44 -19.96 4.57
N VAL A 8 12.11 -21.10 4.78
CA VAL A 8 13.22 -21.56 3.95
C VAL A 8 12.70 -22.56 2.93
N ALA A 9 13.06 -22.38 1.66
CA ALA A 9 12.72 -23.28 0.56
C ALA A 9 14.01 -23.72 -0.14
N GLU A 10 14.15 -25.02 -0.33
CA GLU A 10 15.21 -25.67 -1.10
C GLU A 10 14.81 -25.75 -2.57
N ASP A 11 15.77 -25.50 -3.46
CA ASP A 11 15.59 -25.49 -4.91
C ASP A 11 16.82 -26.18 -5.52
N THR A 12 16.62 -27.41 -5.99
CA THR A 12 17.69 -28.22 -6.59
C THR A 12 17.71 -27.97 -8.08
N ASP A 13 18.85 -27.48 -8.58
CA ASP A 13 19.03 -27.25 -10.01
C ASP A 13 19.14 -28.58 -10.79
N ARG A 14 18.97 -28.52 -12.11
CA ARG A 14 19.08 -29.66 -13.05
C ARG A 14 20.46 -30.34 -13.01
N HIS A 15 21.46 -29.63 -12.50
CA HIS A 15 22.85 -30.09 -12.33
C HIS A 15 23.14 -30.59 -10.90
N GLY A 16 22.13 -30.77 -10.04
CA GLY A 16 22.30 -31.26 -8.67
C GLY A 16 22.74 -30.21 -7.64
N ASN A 17 22.86 -28.94 -8.05
CA ASN A 17 23.25 -27.86 -7.13
C ASN A 17 22.05 -27.43 -6.26
N VAL A 18 22.17 -27.60 -4.94
CA VAL A 18 21.13 -27.18 -3.98
C VAL A 18 21.24 -25.68 -3.70
N ARG A 19 20.14 -24.96 -3.87
CA ARG A 19 20.02 -23.52 -3.59
C ARG A 19 18.97 -23.28 -2.52
N LEU A 20 19.31 -22.45 -1.54
CA LEU A 20 18.42 -22.09 -0.44
C LEU A 20 17.81 -20.71 -0.67
N TYR A 21 16.51 -20.59 -0.42
CA TYR A 21 15.78 -19.34 -0.54
C TYR A 21 14.96 -19.05 0.71
N TYR A 22 15.01 -17.82 1.20
CA TYR A 22 14.03 -17.30 2.15
C TYR A 22 12.83 -16.74 1.38
N ARG A 23 11.64 -17.30 1.63
CA ARG A 23 10.37 -16.93 0.98
C ARG A 23 9.36 -16.43 2.01
N ARG A 24 9.12 -15.12 2.04
CA ARG A 24 8.11 -14.52 2.94
C ARG A 24 7.47 -13.31 2.27
N ASN A 25 6.14 -13.23 2.32
CA ASN A 25 5.35 -12.10 1.82
C ASN A 25 5.65 -11.71 0.35
N GLY A 26 5.88 -12.70 -0.52
CA GLY A 26 6.20 -12.46 -1.94
C GLY A 26 7.64 -12.04 -2.22
N ARG A 27 8.51 -11.97 -1.21
CA ARG A 27 9.94 -11.74 -1.37
C ARG A 27 10.68 -13.08 -1.42
N LYS A 28 11.57 -13.24 -2.40
CA LYS A 28 12.47 -14.38 -2.56
C LYS A 28 13.91 -13.88 -2.41
N VAL A 29 14.59 -14.25 -1.33
CA VAL A 29 15.98 -13.89 -1.07
C VAL A 29 16.82 -15.16 -1.12
N ARG A 30 17.93 -15.16 -1.87
CA ARG A 30 18.86 -16.29 -1.90
C ARG A 30 19.68 -16.30 -0.61
N LEU A 31 19.73 -17.44 0.07
CA LEU A 31 20.58 -17.68 1.24
C LEU A 31 21.86 -18.37 0.77
N ARG A 32 23.01 -17.87 1.22
CA ARG A 32 24.33 -18.44 0.88
C ARG A 32 24.72 -19.55 1.87
N GLY A 33 25.49 -20.51 1.37
CA GLY A 33 26.00 -21.64 2.14
C GLY A 33 24.97 -22.73 2.46
N PRO A 34 25.40 -23.84 3.08
CA PRO A 34 24.51 -24.91 3.51
C PRO A 34 23.66 -24.50 4.71
N VAL A 35 22.56 -25.22 4.94
CA VAL A 35 21.67 -24.99 6.09
C VAL A 35 22.48 -25.09 7.39
N GLY A 36 22.44 -24.03 8.20
CA GLY A 36 23.15 -23.97 9.48
C GLY A 36 24.57 -23.38 9.44
N SER A 37 25.08 -23.00 8.26
CA SER A 37 26.35 -22.28 8.17
C SER A 37 26.26 -20.85 8.75
N PRO A 38 27.39 -20.23 9.15
CA PRO A 38 27.39 -18.85 9.63
C PRO A 38 26.91 -17.86 8.55
N GLU A 39 27.22 -18.13 7.28
CA GLU A 39 26.73 -17.33 6.14
C GLU A 39 25.21 -17.43 6.00
N PHE A 40 24.67 -18.64 6.12
CA PHE A 40 23.24 -18.92 6.05
C PHE A 40 22.49 -18.18 7.17
N LEU A 41 22.99 -18.26 8.41
CA LEU A 41 22.37 -17.62 9.56
C LEU A 41 22.39 -16.09 9.43
N THR A 42 23.48 -15.54 8.89
CA THR A 42 23.60 -14.09 8.64
C THR A 42 22.58 -13.63 7.61
N ASP A 43 22.49 -14.32 6.46
CA ASP A 43 21.52 -14.01 5.42
C ASP A 43 20.08 -14.21 5.90
N TYR A 44 19.83 -15.26 6.69
CA TYR A 44 18.52 -15.55 7.28
C TYR A 44 18.08 -14.46 8.25
N ARG A 45 18.94 -14.05 9.19
CA ARG A 45 18.67 -12.94 10.13
C ARG A 45 18.40 -11.65 9.37
N ARG A 46 19.20 -11.34 8.36
CA ARG A 46 19.01 -10.16 7.51
C ARG A 46 17.69 -10.20 6.75
N ALA A 47 17.30 -11.36 6.22
CA ALA A 47 16.03 -11.53 5.51
C ALA A 47 14.82 -11.47 6.46
N ALA A 48 14.97 -11.98 7.68
CA ALA A 48 13.92 -11.99 8.70
C ALA A 48 13.71 -10.61 9.37
N ALA A 49 14.78 -9.83 9.55
CA ALA A 49 14.76 -8.51 10.18
C ALA A 49 14.30 -7.38 9.24
N ARG A 50 14.25 -7.60 7.92
CA ARG A 50 13.78 -6.59 6.99
C ARG A 50 12.32 -6.24 7.31
N PRO A 51 11.98 -4.95 7.51
CA PRO A 51 10.61 -4.54 7.71
C PRO A 51 9.76 -5.01 6.53
N LYS A 52 8.46 -5.24 6.80
CA LYS A 52 7.47 -5.40 5.74
C LYS A 52 7.59 -4.18 4.84
N GLU A 53 8.24 -4.30 3.69
CA GLU A 53 7.95 -3.41 2.58
C GLU A 53 6.45 -3.59 2.37
N SER A 54 5.68 -2.57 2.74
CA SER A 54 4.25 -2.52 2.48
C SER A 54 4.09 -2.86 1.01
N ARG A 55 3.59 -4.07 0.74
CA ARG A 55 3.22 -4.56 -0.58
C ARG A 55 2.65 -3.36 -1.31
N LYS A 56 3.36 -2.81 -2.30
CA LYS A 56 2.89 -1.65 -3.07
C LYS A 56 1.46 -1.99 -3.43
N LYS A 57 0.50 -1.33 -2.79
CA LYS A 57 -0.91 -1.69 -2.88
C LYS A 57 -1.17 -1.69 -4.38
N SER A 58 -1.54 -2.85 -4.92
CA SER A 58 -1.95 -2.95 -6.32
C SER A 58 -2.89 -1.77 -6.60
N PRO A 59 -2.75 -1.08 -7.75
CA PRO A 59 -3.58 0.08 -8.03
C PRO A 59 -5.04 -0.31 -7.78
N PRO A 60 -5.80 0.51 -7.02
CA PRO A 60 -7.18 0.20 -6.71
C PRO A 60 -7.92 -0.08 -8.03
N LYS A 61 -8.73 -1.14 -8.03
CA LYS A 61 -9.53 -1.53 -9.21
C LYS A 61 -10.26 -0.29 -9.75
N PRO A 62 -10.21 -0.01 -11.07
CA PRO A 62 -10.95 1.11 -11.64
C PRO A 62 -12.45 0.92 -11.31
N GLY A 63 -13.06 1.92 -10.67
CA GLY A 63 -14.46 1.91 -10.26
C GLY A 63 -14.73 1.82 -8.75
N VAL A 64 -13.74 1.46 -7.92
CA VAL A 64 -13.92 1.51 -6.46
C VAL A 64 -13.46 2.88 -5.95
N LEU A 65 -14.42 3.78 -5.75
CA LEU A 65 -14.21 5.01 -4.99
C LEU A 65 -13.66 4.63 -3.61
N ARG A 66 -12.38 4.94 -3.38
CA ARG A 66 -11.80 4.79 -2.04
C ARG A 66 -12.60 5.67 -1.11
N LYS A 67 -13.07 5.12 0.02
CA LYS A 67 -13.84 5.87 1.02
C LYS A 67 -13.10 7.13 1.49
N ASP A 68 -11.77 7.13 1.40
CA ASP A 68 -10.90 8.25 1.80
C ASP A 68 -10.47 9.15 0.62
N SER A 69 -11.17 9.07 -0.52
CA SER A 69 -10.91 9.93 -1.67
C SER A 69 -11.81 11.16 -1.65
N LEU A 70 -11.26 12.28 -2.12
CA LEU A 70 -12.02 13.52 -2.30
C LEU A 70 -13.25 13.33 -3.20
N HIS A 71 -13.15 12.45 -4.22
CA HIS A 71 -14.27 12.09 -5.08
C HIS A 71 -15.42 11.43 -4.29
N TRP A 72 -15.11 10.55 -3.34
CA TRP A 72 -16.13 9.93 -2.49
C TRP A 72 -16.82 10.96 -1.60
N LEU A 73 -16.06 11.90 -1.01
CA LEU A 73 -16.61 12.98 -0.21
C LEU A 73 -17.53 13.90 -1.03
N CYS A 74 -17.12 14.28 -2.25
CA CYS A 74 -17.96 15.06 -3.16
C CYS A 74 -19.24 14.31 -3.54
N ALA A 75 -19.16 13.00 -3.80
CA ALA A 75 -20.34 12.19 -4.09
C ALA A 75 -21.32 12.13 -2.91
N GLN A 76 -20.82 12.10 -1.67
CA GLN A 76 -21.67 12.15 -0.48
C GLN A 76 -22.28 13.54 -0.28
N TYR A 77 -21.52 14.60 -0.53
CA TYR A 77 -22.02 15.98 -0.49
C TYR A 77 -23.14 16.21 -1.51
N TYR A 78 -23.06 15.65 -2.72
CA TYR A 78 -24.14 15.79 -3.71
C TYR A 78 -25.44 15.07 -3.31
N LYS A 79 -25.38 14.15 -2.35
CA LYS A 79 -26.55 13.43 -1.82
C LYS A 79 -27.14 14.10 -0.58
N SER A 80 -26.49 15.11 0.00
CA SER A 80 -27.00 15.76 1.21
C SER A 80 -28.16 16.70 0.88
N THR A 81 -29.05 16.87 1.86
CA THR A 81 -30.16 17.85 1.81
C THR A 81 -29.64 19.27 1.58
N THR A 82 -28.51 19.61 2.22
CA THR A 82 -27.84 20.92 2.05
C THR A 82 -27.42 21.24 0.62
N PHE A 83 -27.16 20.22 -0.22
CA PHE A 83 -26.91 20.42 -1.64
C PHE A 83 -28.21 20.47 -2.44
N ALA A 84 -29.18 19.63 -2.08
CA ALA A 84 -30.49 19.58 -2.74
C ALA A 84 -31.31 20.88 -2.56
N GLU A 85 -31.17 21.56 -1.42
CA GLU A 85 -31.82 22.83 -1.11
C GLU A 85 -31.26 24.04 -1.89
N LEU A 86 -30.09 23.89 -2.53
CA LEU A 86 -29.51 24.95 -3.35
C LEU A 86 -30.29 25.12 -4.66
N GLY A 87 -30.38 26.35 -5.16
CA GLY A 87 -30.92 26.62 -6.49
C GLY A 87 -30.13 25.90 -7.59
N ALA A 88 -30.81 25.49 -8.67
CA ALA A 88 -30.23 24.67 -9.75
C ALA A 88 -28.98 25.29 -10.39
N GLY A 89 -28.94 26.62 -10.55
CA GLY A 89 -27.76 27.34 -11.02
C GLY A 89 -26.56 27.22 -10.07
N THR A 90 -26.81 27.37 -8.77
CA THR A 90 -25.80 27.21 -7.71
C THR A 90 -25.29 25.77 -7.64
N GLN A 91 -26.17 24.78 -7.76
CA GLN A 91 -25.79 23.37 -7.80
C GLN A 91 -24.84 23.09 -8.98
N LYS A 92 -25.16 23.60 -10.17
CA LYS A 92 -24.34 23.43 -11.38
C LYS A 92 -22.95 24.02 -11.19
N THR A 93 -22.87 25.28 -10.78
CA THR A 93 -21.60 25.98 -10.57
C THR A 93 -20.75 25.28 -9.51
N ARG A 94 -21.34 24.90 -8.38
CA ARG A 94 -20.64 24.24 -7.27
C ARG A 94 -20.11 22.86 -7.67
N ARG A 95 -20.90 22.09 -8.44
CA ARG A 95 -20.46 20.81 -9.02
C ARG A 95 -19.26 21.01 -9.95
N SER A 96 -19.32 21.96 -10.88
CA SER A 96 -18.23 22.24 -11.82
C SER A 96 -16.94 22.69 -11.13
N ILE A 97 -17.02 23.38 -9.99
CA ILE A 97 -15.84 23.76 -9.20
C ILE A 97 -15.21 22.52 -8.53
N LEU A 98 -16.03 21.73 -7.84
CA LEU A 98 -15.57 20.55 -7.12
C LEU A 98 -15.01 19.48 -8.06
N GLU A 99 -15.63 19.30 -9.23
CA GLU A 99 -15.16 18.35 -10.25
C GLU A 99 -13.82 18.77 -10.86
N ARG A 100 -13.64 20.06 -11.19
CA ARG A 100 -12.33 20.59 -11.63
C ARG A 100 -11.25 20.42 -10.55
N PHE A 101 -11.61 20.61 -9.29
CA PHE A 101 -10.68 20.42 -8.18
C PHE A 101 -10.28 18.95 -8.02
N CYS A 102 -11.22 18.02 -8.17
CA CYS A 102 -10.96 16.58 -8.15
C CYS A 102 -10.10 16.10 -9.34
N GLN A 103 -10.27 16.70 -10.53
CA GLN A 103 -9.45 16.40 -11.70
C GLN A 103 -8.00 16.88 -11.53
N ARG A 104 -7.79 18.04 -10.89
CA ARG A 104 -6.44 18.61 -10.65
C ARG A 104 -5.65 17.88 -9.56
N LYS A 105 -6.31 17.45 -8.48
CA LYS A 105 -5.73 16.56 -7.45
C LYS A 105 -5.97 15.10 -7.85
N GLY A 106 -5.23 14.60 -8.85
CA GLY A 106 -5.37 13.23 -9.34
C GLY A 106 -5.41 12.21 -8.19
N ASN A 107 -6.59 11.64 -7.92
CA ASN A 107 -6.87 10.60 -6.90
C ASN A 107 -6.10 10.74 -5.57
N GLY A 108 -5.81 11.97 -5.15
CA GLY A 108 -5.09 12.24 -3.91
C GLY A 108 -5.98 11.79 -2.75
N SER A 109 -5.51 10.81 -2.00
CA SER A 109 -6.04 10.51 -0.67
C SER A 109 -6.21 11.82 0.09
N ILE A 110 -7.33 11.99 0.78
CA ILE A 110 -7.42 13.02 1.81
C ILE A 110 -6.51 12.51 2.93
N ASP A 111 -5.21 12.79 2.83
CA ASP A 111 -4.34 12.74 3.99
C ASP A 111 -4.81 13.92 4.84
N LEU A 112 -5.67 13.61 5.81
CA LEU A 112 -6.01 14.50 6.90
C LEU A 112 -4.67 14.82 7.58
N TYR A 113 -4.06 15.95 7.19
CA TYR A 113 -2.89 16.45 7.89
C TYR A 113 -3.27 16.62 9.36
N ASP A 114 -2.40 16.07 10.20
CA ASP A 114 -2.50 16.02 11.66
C ASP A 114 -2.89 17.37 12.26
N ALA A 115 -3.73 17.30 13.28
CA ALA A 115 -4.32 18.42 14.00
C ALA A 115 -3.35 19.18 14.93
N ASP A 116 -2.05 19.26 14.58
CA ASP A 116 -0.99 19.82 15.44
C ASP A 116 -0.02 20.73 14.67
N ALA A 117 -0.52 21.72 13.95
CA ALA A 117 0.31 22.85 13.49
C ALA A 117 -0.04 24.09 14.34
N PRO A 118 0.90 24.63 15.15
CA PRO A 118 0.63 25.79 15.99
C PRO A 118 0.36 27.01 15.12
N HIS A 119 -0.77 27.66 15.39
CA HIS A 119 -1.04 29.02 14.92
C HIS A 119 0.00 29.95 15.53
N THR A 120 1.03 30.32 14.78
CA THR A 120 1.82 31.51 15.11
C THR A 120 1.02 32.75 14.71
N CYS A 121 0.81 33.59 15.71
CA CYS A 121 0.15 34.89 15.70
C CYS A 121 0.80 35.89 14.74
#